data_AF-A0A1D1Y1Y9-F1
#
_entry.id   AF-A0A1D1Y1Y9-F1
#
_cell.length_a   1.000
_cell.length_b   1.000
_cell.length_c   1.000
_cell.angle_alpha   90.00
_cell.angle_beta   90.00
_cell.angle_gamma   90.00
#
_symmetry.space_group_name_H-M   'P 1'
#
loop_
_entity.id
_entity.type
_entity.pdbx_description
1 polymer ?
#
loop_
_entity_poly.entity_id
_entity_poly.type
_entity_poly.pdbx_seq_one_letter_code
_entity_poly.pdbx_strand_id
1 'polypeptide(L)'
;MEYNRIVTIIFSLMIGLALVPSIASIESHTIWFHNKMWPGTVAGVDVYSARTGENLDIGAGSTAHDGFNIVMSIDYTDDYYLVFSVAGSFQQEKTRGNFKPDRDYEWKFTGSVDDWDIEQLR
;
A
#
# COMPACT_ATOMS: atom_id res chain seq x y z
N MET A 1 -0.41 -27.20 -50.99
CA MET A 1 0.40 -26.17 -50.30
C MET A 1 -0.49 -24.99 -49.86
N GLU A 2 -1.56 -25.25 -49.11
CA GLU A 2 -2.48 -24.19 -48.63
C GLU A 2 -2.75 -24.23 -47.13
N TYR A 3 -2.43 -25.35 -46.47
CA TYR A 3 -2.64 -25.51 -45.03
C TYR A 3 -1.74 -24.61 -44.17
N ASN A 4 -0.53 -24.29 -44.66
CA ASN A 4 0.45 -23.48 -43.92
C ASN A 4 0.19 -21.97 -43.99
N ARG A 5 -0.71 -21.50 -44.86
CA ARG A 5 -1.04 -20.05 -44.94
C ARG A 5 -2.14 -19.65 -43.96
N ILE A 6 -3.10 -20.53 -43.69
CA ILE A 6 -4.21 -20.27 -42.75
C ILE A 6 -3.71 -20.24 -41.31
N VAL A 7 -2.80 -21.14 -40.92
CA VAL A 7 -2.25 -21.20 -39.55
C VAL A 7 -1.43 -19.94 -39.22
N THR A 8 -0.67 -19.40 -40.18
CA THR A 8 0.10 -18.17 -39.97
C THR A 8 -0.80 -16.94 -39.76
N ILE A 9 -1.91 -16.83 -40.49
CA ILE A 9 -2.83 -15.68 -40.37
C ILE A 9 -3.50 -15.65 -38.99
N ILE A 10 -3.90 -16.80 -38.45
CA ILE A 10 -4.50 -16.89 -37.11
C ILE A 10 -3.49 -16.45 -36.05
N PHE A 11 -2.22 -16.87 -36.16
CA PHE A 11 -1.19 -16.50 -35.19
C PHE A 11 -0.83 -15.00 -35.26
N SER A 12 -0.83 -14.41 -36.47
CA SER A 12 -0.60 -12.97 -36.67
C SER A 12 -1.75 -12.10 -36.17
N LEU A 13 -3.01 -12.55 -36.30
CA LEU A 13 -4.18 -11.81 -35.82
C LEU A 13 -4.25 -11.75 -34.28
N MET A 14 -3.80 -12.81 -33.61
CA MET A 14 -3.76 -12.89 -32.15
C MET A 14 -2.70 -11.98 -31.53
N ILE A 15 -1.62 -11.68 -32.27
CA ILE A 15 -0.60 -10.71 -31.85
C ILE A 15 -1.09 -9.27 -32.10
N GLY A 16 -1.96 -9.05 -33.10
CA GLY A 16 -2.52 -7.75 -33.45
C GLY A 16 -3.66 -7.24 -32.56
N LEU A 17 -4.25 -8.09 -31.69
CA LEU A 17 -5.29 -7.71 -30.73
C LEU A 17 -4.77 -7.38 -29.32
N ALA A 18 -3.44 -7.45 -29.09
CA ALA A 18 -2.80 -7.01 -27.86
C ALA A 18 -2.45 -5.50 -27.87
N LEU A 19 -2.99 -4.74 -28.83
CA LEU A 19 -2.91 -3.28 -28.92
C LEU A 19 -4.28 -2.67 -28.66
N VAL A 20 -4.84 -2.95 -27.48
CA VAL A 20 -5.72 -1.99 -26.83
C VAL A 20 -4.78 -0.92 -26.27
N PRO A 21 -5.04 0.38 -26.52
CA PRO A 21 -4.20 1.44 -25.97
C PRO A 21 -4.03 1.20 -24.48
N SER A 22 -2.83 1.45 -23.97
CA SER A 22 -2.55 1.65 -22.56
C SER A 22 -3.75 2.35 -21.91
N ILE A 23 -4.63 1.56 -21.29
CA ILE A 23 -5.49 2.07 -20.23
C ILE A 23 -4.45 2.65 -19.29
N ALA A 24 -4.51 3.98 -19.11
CA ALA A 24 -3.60 4.73 -18.27
C ALA A 24 -3.21 3.85 -17.08
N SER A 25 -1.90 3.66 -16.87
CA SER A 25 -1.40 3.05 -15.63
C SER A 25 -2.27 3.58 -14.51
N ILE A 26 -3.15 2.74 -13.95
CA ILE A 26 -3.96 3.12 -12.80
C ILE A 26 -2.95 3.04 -11.66
N GLU A 27 -2.12 4.08 -11.53
CA GLU A 27 -1.09 4.16 -10.50
C GLU A 27 -1.79 4.31 -9.15
N SER A 28 -2.18 3.19 -8.56
CA SER A 28 -2.45 3.08 -7.13
C SER A 28 -1.12 2.97 -6.41
N HIS A 29 -0.96 3.69 -5.31
CA HIS A 29 0.25 3.63 -4.51
C HIS A 29 0.03 2.76 -3.29
N THR A 30 1.00 1.89 -3.02
CA THR A 30 0.91 0.95 -1.90
C THR A 30 1.87 1.37 -0.80
N ILE A 31 1.33 1.46 0.41
CA ILE A 31 2.12 1.67 1.62
C ILE A 31 2.30 0.32 2.29
N TRP A 32 3.54 -0.14 2.41
CA TRP A 32 3.89 -1.43 2.98
C TRP A 32 4.34 -1.28 4.44
N PHE A 33 3.90 -2.21 5.28
CA PHE A 33 4.24 -2.23 6.70
C PHE A 33 4.78 -3.60 7.11
N HIS A 34 5.98 -3.59 7.67
CA HIS A 34 6.62 -4.77 8.25
C HIS A 34 6.39 -4.77 9.76
N ASN A 35 5.54 -5.67 10.26
CA ASN A 35 5.39 -5.83 11.69
C ASN A 35 6.50 -6.74 12.23
N LYS A 36 7.60 -6.17 12.73
CA LYS A 36 8.72 -6.92 13.36
C LYS A 36 8.72 -6.78 14.88
N MET A 37 7.55 -6.50 15.45
CA MET A 37 7.33 -6.38 16.89
C MET A 37 7.46 -7.73 17.61
N TRP A 38 7.49 -7.69 18.94
CA TRP A 38 7.48 -8.88 19.79
C TRP A 38 6.19 -9.71 19.62
N PRO A 39 6.27 -11.04 19.75
CA PRO A 39 5.11 -11.93 19.63
C PRO A 39 3.93 -11.49 20.52
N GLY A 40 2.72 -11.63 19.97
CA GLY A 40 1.48 -11.27 20.67
C GLY A 40 1.07 -9.80 20.59
N THR A 41 1.89 -8.96 19.94
CA THR A 41 1.51 -7.56 19.65
C THR A 41 0.69 -7.47 18.36
N VAL A 42 -0.15 -6.44 18.26
CA VAL A 42 -0.90 -6.10 17.04
C VAL A 42 -0.59 -4.65 16.70
N ALA A 43 -0.06 -4.41 15.51
CA ALA A 43 0.22 -3.07 15.00
C ALA A 43 -0.89 -2.63 14.05
N GLY A 44 -1.21 -1.34 14.05
CA GLY A 44 -2.23 -0.72 13.20
C GLY A 44 -1.75 0.61 12.63
N VAL A 45 -2.32 0.97 11.48
CA VAL A 45 -2.15 2.28 10.86
C VAL A 45 -3.48 2.75 10.31
N ASP A 46 -3.81 4.00 10.62
CA ASP A 46 -4.95 4.74 10.06
C ASP A 46 -4.47 5.92 9.22
N VAL A 47 -5.23 6.27 8.19
CA VAL A 47 -4.93 7.36 7.26
C VAL A 47 -5.88 8.53 7.49
N TYR A 48 -5.33 9.73 7.54
CA TYR A 48 -6.06 10.96 7.77
C TYR A 48 -5.80 11.98 6.66
N SER A 49 -6.80 12.79 6.34
CA SER A 49 -6.63 13.92 5.41
C SER A 49 -5.75 14.99 6.03
N ALA A 50 -4.69 15.40 5.33
CA ALA A 50 -3.92 16.56 5.74
C ALA A 50 -4.69 17.88 5.58
N ARG A 51 -5.72 17.92 4.72
CA ARG A 51 -6.54 19.11 4.48
C ARG A 51 -7.60 19.31 5.56
N THR A 52 -8.33 18.25 5.90
CA THR A 52 -9.48 18.34 6.84
C THR A 52 -9.16 17.83 8.24
N GLY A 53 -8.10 17.04 8.40
CA GLY A 53 -7.77 16.35 9.65
C GLY A 53 -8.69 15.17 9.99
N GLU A 54 -9.57 14.78 9.06
CA GLU A 54 -10.53 13.69 9.26
C GLU A 54 -9.89 12.34 8.96
N ASN A 55 -10.31 11.30 9.70
CA ASN A 55 -9.98 9.92 9.37
C ASN A 55 -10.67 9.56 8.05
N LEU A 56 -9.94 8.93 7.13
CA LEU A 56 -10.44 8.57 5.81
C LEU A 56 -11.16 7.22 5.77
N ASP A 57 -11.33 6.57 6.92
CA ASP A 57 -11.77 5.18 7.06
C ASP A 57 -10.90 4.20 6.24
N ILE A 58 -9.62 4.56 6.09
CA ILE A 58 -8.59 3.75 5.45
C ILE A 58 -7.59 3.39 6.53
N GLY A 59 -7.46 2.10 6.80
CA GLY A 59 -6.52 1.59 7.78
C GLY A 59 -6.31 0.10 7.63
N ALA A 60 -5.19 -0.37 8.18
CA ALA A 60 -4.86 -1.79 8.21
C ALA A 60 -3.97 -2.09 9.41
N GLY A 61 -3.90 -3.37 9.77
CA GLY A 61 -3.08 -3.84 10.86
C GLY A 61 -2.76 -5.31 10.75
N SER A 62 -1.83 -5.77 11.58
CA SER A 62 -1.42 -7.17 11.61
C SER A 62 -0.90 -7.57 12.99
N THR A 63 -0.93 -8.87 13.26
CA THR A 63 -0.18 -9.47 14.36
C THR A 63 1.32 -9.42 14.12
N ALA A 64 2.10 -9.52 15.21
CA ALA A 64 3.55 -9.54 15.17
C ALA A 64 4.12 -10.54 14.16
N HIS A 65 5.19 -10.14 13.48
CA HIS A 65 5.92 -10.89 12.45
C HIS A 65 5.21 -11.04 11.09
N ASP A 66 3.95 -10.62 10.98
CA ASP A 66 3.24 -10.54 9.71
C ASP A 66 3.46 -9.18 9.01
N GLY A 67 3.18 -9.11 7.72
CA GLY A 67 3.18 -7.87 6.95
C GLY A 67 1.76 -7.45 6.62
N PHE A 68 1.56 -6.15 6.35
CA PHE A 68 0.31 -5.64 5.82
C PHE A 68 0.55 -4.45 4.90
N ASN A 69 -0.48 -4.03 4.18
CA ASN A 69 -0.41 -2.89 3.29
C ASN A 69 -1.72 -2.09 3.29
N ILE A 70 -1.59 -0.84 2.88
CA ILE A 70 -2.70 0.06 2.56
C ILE A 70 -2.52 0.47 1.10
N VAL A 71 -3.59 0.34 0.30
CA VAL A 71 -3.61 0.79 -1.09
C VAL A 71 -4.33 2.13 -1.13
N MET A 72 -3.60 3.19 -1.43
CA MET A 72 -4.18 4.51 -1.66
C MET A 72 -4.75 4.56 -3.08
N SER A 73 -6.05 4.86 -3.20
CA SER A 73 -6.70 5.02 -4.50
C SER A 73 -6.11 6.20 -5.26
N ILE A 74 -5.97 6.07 -6.58
CA ILE A 74 -5.53 7.15 -7.48
C ILE A 74 -6.48 8.37 -7.45
N ASP A 75 -7.76 8.15 -7.11
CA ASP A 75 -8.75 9.23 -7.02
C ASP A 75 -8.51 10.11 -5.78
N TYR A 76 -7.70 9.65 -4.83
CA TYR A 76 -7.29 10.46 -3.69
C TYR A 76 -6.12 11.36 -4.10
N THR A 77 -6.40 12.63 -4.34
CA THR A 77 -5.41 13.61 -4.79
C THR A 77 -4.89 14.53 -3.67
N ASP A 78 -5.52 14.47 -2.50
CA ASP A 78 -5.14 15.31 -1.36
C ASP A 78 -3.92 14.71 -0.65
N ASP A 79 -3.14 15.56 0.03
CA ASP A 79 -2.10 15.09 0.93
C ASP A 79 -2.73 14.38 2.14
N TYR A 80 -2.04 13.39 2.70
CA TYR A 80 -2.48 12.64 3.86
C TYR A 80 -1.38 12.49 4.90
N TYR A 81 -1.74 12.07 6.11
CA TYR A 81 -0.76 11.61 7.10
C TYR A 81 -1.21 10.27 7.69
N LEU A 82 -0.23 9.53 8.19
CA LEU A 82 -0.40 8.22 8.80
C LEU A 82 -0.34 8.33 10.32
N VAL A 83 -1.26 7.65 11.00
CA VAL A 83 -1.27 7.50 12.46
C VAL A 83 -1.01 6.04 12.77
N PHE A 84 0.12 5.78 13.42
CA PHE A 84 0.59 4.45 13.78
C PHE A 84 0.20 4.14 15.22
N SER A 85 -0.29 2.94 15.46
CA SER A 85 -0.74 2.47 16.77
C SER A 85 -0.31 1.03 17.05
N VAL A 86 -0.23 0.67 18.32
CA VAL A 86 -0.02 -0.70 18.80
C VAL A 86 -1.10 -1.03 19.82
N ALA A 87 -1.87 -2.08 19.58
CA ALA A 87 -3.00 -2.44 20.44
C ALA A 87 -2.52 -2.74 21.86
N GLY A 88 -3.16 -2.10 22.85
CA GLY A 88 -2.82 -2.24 24.27
C GLY A 88 -1.62 -1.42 24.73
N SER A 89 -0.96 -0.66 23.84
CA SER A 89 0.13 0.25 24.22
C SER A 89 -0.39 1.44 25.00
N PHE A 90 0.37 1.87 26.02
CA PHE A 90 0.16 3.14 26.73
C PHE A 90 0.97 4.30 26.16
N GLN A 91 1.92 4.03 25.24
CA GLN A 91 2.56 5.10 24.49
C GLN A 91 1.57 5.80 23.56
N GLN A 92 1.82 7.08 23.32
CA GLN A 92 1.10 7.86 22.33
C GLN A 92 1.29 7.27 20.93
N GLU A 93 0.25 7.39 20.12
CA GLU A 93 0.31 7.11 18.70
C GLU A 93 1.39 7.96 18.02
N LYS A 94 2.01 7.41 16.97
CA LYS A 94 3.04 8.11 16.23
C LYS A 94 2.44 8.62 14.92
N THR A 95 2.58 9.90 14.64
CA THR A 95 2.12 10.50 13.38
C THR A 95 3.28 10.71 12.41
N ARG A 96 3.09 10.43 11.12
CA ARG A 96 4.06 10.74 10.06
C ARG A 96 3.36 11.31 8.83
N GLY A 97 4.03 12.24 8.16
CA GLY A 97 3.50 12.94 7.00
C GLY A 97 3.82 14.44 7.06
N ASN A 98 3.22 15.27 6.23
CA ASN A 98 2.25 14.88 5.19
C ASN A 98 2.92 14.16 4.02
N PHE A 99 2.20 13.24 3.40
CA PHE A 99 2.60 12.47 2.23
C PHE A 99 1.74 12.84 1.04
N LYS A 100 2.35 12.71 -0.14
CA LYS A 100 1.65 12.81 -1.41
C LYS A 100 1.22 11.41 -1.85
N PRO A 101 0.04 11.25 -2.46
CA PRO A 101 -0.38 10.00 -3.08
C PRO A 101 0.30 9.84 -4.45
N ASP A 102 1.63 9.93 -4.49
CA ASP A 102 2.43 9.90 -5.73
C ASP A 102 3.52 8.82 -5.76
N ARG A 103 3.68 8.08 -4.64
CA ARG A 103 4.70 7.05 -4.49
C ARG A 103 4.33 6.03 -3.44
N ASP A 104 4.98 4.88 -3.56
CA ASP A 104 4.95 3.86 -2.52
C ASP A 104 5.84 4.27 -1.34
N TYR A 105 5.41 3.89 -0.15
CA TYR A 105 6.16 4.07 1.09
C TYR A 105 6.31 2.75 1.80
N GLU A 106 7.39 2.59 2.55
CA GLU A 106 7.65 1.35 3.29
C GLU A 106 8.05 1.66 4.72
N TRP A 107 7.40 0.97 5.66
CA TRP A 107 7.55 1.21 7.09
C TRP A 107 7.79 -0.09 7.82
N LYS A 108 8.44 0.01 8.98
CA LYS A 108 8.74 -1.12 9.85
C LYS A 108 8.42 -0.78 11.30
N PHE A 109 7.59 -1.59 11.91
CA PHE A 109 7.34 -1.57 13.35
C PHE A 109 8.38 -2.44 14.07
N THR A 110 8.91 -1.96 15.19
CA THR A 110 9.81 -2.71 16.07
C THR A 110 9.53 -2.42 17.54
N GLY A 111 9.87 -3.36 18.43
CA GLY A 111 9.66 -3.23 19.88
C GLY A 111 8.56 -4.14 20.42
N SER A 112 7.94 -3.74 21.52
CA SER A 112 6.89 -4.44 22.27
C SER A 112 5.67 -3.53 22.50
N VAL A 113 4.64 -4.04 23.17
CA VAL A 113 3.48 -3.21 23.54
C VAL A 113 3.85 -2.03 24.46
N ASP A 114 4.90 -2.18 25.27
CA ASP A 114 5.32 -1.17 26.26
C ASP A 114 6.26 -0.11 25.68
N ASP A 115 7.16 -0.53 24.77
CA ASP A 115 8.15 0.33 24.10
C ASP A 115 8.25 -0.04 22.62
N TRP A 116 7.91 0.88 21.70
CA TRP A 116 7.83 0.58 20.27
C TRP A 116 8.27 1.75 19.44
N ASP A 117 8.70 1.48 18.21
CA ASP A 117 9.12 2.50 17.27
C ASP A 117 8.78 2.14 15.82
N ILE A 118 8.84 3.15 14.95
CA ILE A 118 8.61 3.04 13.51
C ILE A 118 9.79 3.62 12.74
N GLU A 119 10.20 2.88 11.71
CA GLU A 119 11.27 3.26 10.80
C GLU A 119 10.70 3.34 9.38
N GLN A 120 10.98 4.44 8.67
CA GLN A 120 10.69 4.54 7.24
C GLN A 120 11.86 3.92 6.46
N LEU A 121 11.58 2.90 5.65
CA LEU A 121 12.57 2.20 4.84
C LEU A 121 12.67 2.80 3.43
N ARG A 122 11.57 3.35 2.92
CA ARG A 122 11.47 3.98 1.59
C ARG A 122 10.54 5.17 1.58
#